data_AF-A0A7Y4Y7Y1-F1
#
_entry.id   AF-A0A7Y4Y7Y1-F1
#
_cell.length_a   1.000
_cell.length_b   1.000
_cell.length_c   1.000
_cell.angle_alpha   90.00
_cell.angle_beta   90.00
_cell.angle_gamma   90.00
#
_symmetry.space_group_name_H-M   'P 1'
#
loop_
_entity.id
_entity.type
_entity.pdbx_description
1 polymer ?
#
loop_
_entity_poly.entity_id
_entity_poly.type
_entity_poly.pdbx_seq_one_letter_code
_entity_poly.pdbx_strand_id
1 'polypeptide(L)'
;MIRIVVIIALTFSLSSCSNKSDSILAVFKATDEGLIQSNSVISNSNTIIYHALDEKILKPQSAHQASVWQPKAILIKEKSAAIIRYLDSLIVVLKKVANLRLENMREVYNEEDVDAASRLFINNNTGDKLFEQLLKYKKDILAVDPELNKVFGSNSIIISREFEQSGAKQKDFTKTFFDGVQAVAAVAMLRKLENNVRVLENKFVTFCFNKIGSTDGEGFYTRIEPILALSSSYVKAGDKIEMYAGIGSFSLATKPVVYIGGKVIKPNDNGVVVYKFRALGKVGKNNLPVKIEFTLPNGKREFLDMKAEYTVAE
;
A
#
# COMPACT_ATOMS: atom_id res chain seq x y z
N MET A 1 38.70 -65.53 9.47
CA MET A 1 38.25 -64.20 9.95
C MET A 1 38.70 -63.17 8.92
N ILE A 2 37.86 -62.85 7.94
CA ILE A 2 38.11 -61.80 6.94
C ILE A 2 36.80 -61.01 6.85
N ARG A 3 36.79 -59.80 7.41
CA ARG A 3 35.66 -58.87 7.31
C ARG A 3 35.88 -58.02 6.06
N ILE A 4 35.00 -58.18 5.06
CA ILE A 4 34.93 -57.29 3.91
C ILE A 4 34.27 -56.00 4.40
N VAL A 5 35.04 -54.92 4.46
CA VAL A 5 34.54 -53.56 4.68
C VAL A 5 34.18 -52.99 3.31
N VAL A 6 32.89 -52.84 3.05
CA VAL A 6 32.40 -52.08 1.88
C VAL A 6 32.45 -50.60 2.26
N ILE A 7 33.43 -49.88 1.71
CA ILE A 7 33.47 -48.41 1.77
C ILE A 7 32.53 -47.90 0.68
N ILE A 8 31.29 -47.56 1.06
CA ILE A 8 30.41 -46.76 0.20
C ILE A 8 30.89 -45.32 0.32
N ALA A 9 31.61 -44.84 -0.68
CA ALA A 9 31.88 -43.42 -0.85
C ALA A 9 30.55 -42.71 -1.16
N LEU A 10 29.92 -42.15 -0.13
CA LEU A 10 28.79 -41.23 -0.29
C LEU A 10 29.35 -39.93 -0.89
N THR A 11 29.27 -39.80 -2.21
CA THR A 11 29.45 -38.51 -2.88
C THR A 11 28.23 -37.66 -2.55
N PHE A 12 28.37 -36.79 -1.57
CA PHE A 12 27.37 -35.78 -1.25
C PHE A 12 27.44 -34.69 -2.32
N SER A 13 26.77 -34.90 -3.46
CA SER A 13 26.50 -33.83 -4.40
C SER A 13 25.47 -32.89 -3.77
N LEU A 14 25.95 -31.71 -3.37
CA LEU A 14 25.14 -30.58 -2.91
C LEU A 14 24.24 -30.05 -4.05
N SER A 15 23.17 -30.77 -4.35
CA SER A 15 22.15 -30.37 -5.33
C SER A 15 20.87 -29.90 -4.62
N SER A 16 20.98 -28.92 -3.72
CA SER A 16 19.78 -28.39 -3.04
C SER A 16 19.83 -26.88 -2.74
N CYS A 17 20.46 -26.11 -3.63
CA CYS A 17 20.27 -24.65 -3.67
C CYS A 17 19.39 -24.18 -4.84
N SER A 18 19.19 -24.96 -5.91
CA SER A 18 18.42 -24.52 -7.09
C SER A 18 16.90 -24.44 -6.85
N ASN A 19 16.31 -25.38 -6.11
CA ASN A 19 14.84 -25.36 -5.91
C ASN A 19 14.36 -24.26 -4.94
N LYS A 20 15.27 -23.64 -4.16
CA LYS A 20 14.92 -22.55 -3.26
C LYS A 20 14.94 -21.18 -3.96
N SER A 21 15.81 -20.96 -4.95
CA SER A 21 15.87 -19.68 -5.68
C SER A 21 14.60 -19.44 -6.51
N ASP A 22 14.12 -20.45 -7.22
CA ASP A 22 12.92 -20.34 -8.08
C ASP A 22 11.65 -19.98 -7.30
N SER A 23 11.49 -20.55 -6.10
CA SER A 23 10.34 -20.28 -5.23
C SER A 23 10.37 -18.86 -4.63
N ILE A 24 11.56 -18.38 -4.25
CA ILE A 24 11.75 -17.03 -3.72
C ILE A 24 11.53 -15.98 -4.84
N LEU A 25 12.04 -16.26 -6.04
CA LEU A 25 11.85 -15.42 -7.22
C LEU A 25 10.37 -15.27 -7.57
N ALA A 26 9.61 -16.37 -7.53
CA ALA A 26 8.16 -16.34 -7.77
C ALA A 26 7.40 -15.47 -6.75
N VAL A 27 7.81 -15.48 -5.47
CA VAL A 27 7.22 -14.63 -4.43
C VAL A 27 7.47 -13.14 -4.70
N PHE A 28 8.68 -12.77 -5.12
CA PHE A 28 8.98 -11.38 -5.46
C PHE A 28 8.21 -10.89 -6.69
N LYS A 29 8.04 -11.73 -7.71
CA LYS A 29 7.20 -11.42 -8.87
C LYS A 29 5.74 -11.20 -8.50
N ALA A 30 5.16 -12.11 -7.73
CA ALA A 30 3.78 -11.97 -7.26
C ALA A 30 3.61 -10.70 -6.40
N THR A 31 4.62 -10.35 -5.60
CA THR A 31 4.63 -9.10 -4.82
C THR A 31 4.67 -7.87 -5.74
N ASP A 32 5.53 -7.87 -6.76
CA ASP A 32 5.63 -6.79 -7.75
C ASP A 32 4.31 -6.59 -8.51
N GLU A 33 3.70 -7.68 -8.98
CA GLU A 33 2.40 -7.67 -9.65
C GLU A 33 1.29 -7.09 -8.75
N GLY A 34 1.22 -7.53 -7.49
CA GLY A 34 0.27 -7.00 -6.52
C GLY A 34 0.47 -5.51 -6.24
N LEU A 35 1.73 -5.05 -6.17
CA LEU A 35 2.07 -3.64 -6.00
C LEU A 35 1.68 -2.81 -7.23
N ILE A 36 1.91 -3.31 -8.45
CA ILE A 36 1.47 -2.65 -9.70
C ILE A 36 -0.05 -2.49 -9.71
N GLN A 37 -0.79 -3.54 -9.34
CA GLN A 37 -2.25 -3.48 -9.28
C GLN A 37 -2.73 -2.49 -8.22
N SER A 38 -2.14 -2.52 -7.02
CA SER A 38 -2.44 -1.56 -5.95
C SER A 38 -2.16 -0.12 -6.39
N ASN A 39 -1.03 0.11 -7.06
CA ASN A 39 -0.64 1.41 -7.61
C ASN A 39 -1.67 1.93 -8.61
N SER A 40 -2.17 1.07 -9.49
CA SER A 40 -3.23 1.40 -10.45
C SER A 40 -4.53 1.81 -9.75
N VAL A 41 -4.98 1.02 -8.76
CA VAL A 41 -6.21 1.32 -7.99
C VAL A 41 -6.10 2.65 -7.25
N ILE A 42 -4.98 2.90 -6.56
CA ILE A 42 -4.80 4.15 -5.81
C ILE A 42 -4.70 5.35 -6.76
N SER A 43 -4.05 5.20 -7.92
CA SER A 43 -3.98 6.26 -8.94
C SER A 43 -5.37 6.63 -9.47
N ASN A 44 -6.23 5.62 -9.70
CA ASN A 44 -7.62 5.85 -10.09
C ASN A 44 -8.40 6.57 -8.98
N SER A 45 -8.19 6.18 -7.72
CA SER A 45 -8.78 6.86 -6.56
C SER A 45 -8.37 8.33 -6.48
N ASN A 46 -7.07 8.62 -6.63
CA ASN A 46 -6.57 10.01 -6.65
C ASN A 46 -7.23 10.80 -7.79
N THR A 47 -7.33 10.21 -8.99
CA THR A 47 -7.97 10.84 -10.15
C THR A 47 -9.43 11.20 -9.88
N ILE A 48 -10.19 10.30 -9.26
CA ILE A 48 -11.59 10.55 -8.87
C ILE A 48 -11.68 11.71 -7.88
N ILE A 49 -10.79 11.77 -6.88
CA ILE A 49 -10.77 12.85 -5.89
C ILE A 49 -10.42 14.19 -6.55
N TYR A 50 -9.43 14.21 -7.47
CA TYR A 50 -9.09 15.43 -8.22
C TYR A 50 -10.27 15.92 -9.07
N HIS A 51 -10.96 15.03 -9.77
CA HIS A 51 -12.15 15.41 -10.52
C HIS A 51 -13.25 15.97 -9.60
N ALA A 52 -13.49 15.34 -8.46
CA ALA A 52 -14.47 15.81 -7.48
C ALA A 52 -14.09 17.17 -6.86
N LEU A 53 -12.78 17.43 -6.69
CA LEU A 53 -12.27 18.74 -6.27
C LEU A 53 -12.54 19.83 -7.31
N ASP A 54 -12.32 19.53 -8.59
CA ASP A 54 -12.57 20.47 -9.69
C ASP A 54 -14.06 20.81 -9.80
N GLU A 55 -14.96 19.83 -9.63
CA GLU A 55 -16.40 20.07 -9.60
C GLU A 55 -16.83 20.99 -8.43
N LYS A 56 -16.18 20.87 -7.27
CA LYS A 56 -16.54 21.67 -6.08
C LYS A 56 -16.24 23.16 -6.26
N ILE A 57 -15.29 23.53 -7.11
CA ILE A 57 -15.03 24.94 -7.46
C ILE A 57 -16.20 25.55 -8.24
N LEU A 58 -16.87 24.76 -9.09
CA LEU A 58 -17.95 25.24 -9.94
C LEU A 58 -19.27 25.48 -9.17
N LYS A 59 -19.40 24.91 -7.96
CA LYS A 59 -20.61 25.01 -7.15
C LYS A 59 -20.51 26.22 -6.20
N PRO A 60 -21.42 27.22 -6.26
CA PRO A 60 -21.34 28.44 -5.45
C PRO A 60 -21.21 28.19 -3.95
N GLN A 61 -21.94 27.20 -3.46
CA GLN A 61 -21.97 26.77 -2.06
C GLN A 61 -20.62 26.26 -1.53
N SER A 62 -19.76 25.69 -2.38
CA SER A 62 -18.45 25.14 -2.00
C SER A 62 -17.26 25.90 -2.60
N ALA A 63 -17.50 26.86 -3.49
CA ALA A 63 -16.48 27.59 -4.23
C ALA A 63 -15.44 28.26 -3.32
N HIS A 64 -15.87 28.88 -2.21
CA HIS A 64 -14.94 29.54 -1.28
C HIS A 64 -13.95 28.54 -0.68
N GLN A 65 -14.42 27.44 -0.09
CA GLN A 65 -13.52 26.44 0.49
C GLN A 65 -12.71 25.70 -0.58
N ALA A 66 -13.32 25.42 -1.74
CA ALA A 66 -12.63 24.78 -2.86
C ALA A 66 -11.47 25.64 -3.38
N SER A 67 -11.63 26.98 -3.44
CA SER A 67 -10.56 27.90 -3.82
C SER A 67 -9.34 27.86 -2.88
N VAL A 68 -9.53 27.44 -1.63
CA VAL A 68 -8.45 27.30 -0.63
C VAL A 68 -7.79 25.93 -0.71
N TRP A 69 -8.57 24.85 -0.85
CA TRP A 69 -8.08 23.48 -0.70
C TRP A 69 -7.70 22.79 -2.02
N GLN A 70 -8.29 23.17 -3.15
CA GLN A 70 -7.96 22.55 -4.45
C GLN A 70 -6.52 22.88 -4.90
N PRO A 71 -6.01 24.12 -4.80
CA PRO A 71 -4.60 24.40 -5.12
C PRO A 71 -3.61 23.61 -4.27
N LYS A 72 -3.95 23.35 -3.00
CA LYS A 72 -3.14 22.52 -2.10
C LYS A 72 -3.11 21.06 -2.54
N ALA A 73 -4.27 20.52 -2.93
CA ALA A 73 -4.35 19.17 -3.50
C ALA A 73 -3.55 19.03 -4.81
N ILE A 74 -3.59 20.06 -5.68
CA ILE A 74 -2.77 20.09 -6.90
C ILE A 74 -1.28 20.10 -6.57
N LEU A 75 -0.86 20.90 -5.59
CA LEU A 75 0.54 20.93 -5.16
C LEU A 75 1.00 19.58 -4.59
N ILE A 76 0.13 18.85 -3.87
CA ILE A 76 0.39 17.48 -3.44
C ILE A 76 0.59 16.57 -4.67
N LYS A 77 -0.32 16.62 -5.65
CA LYS A 77 -0.24 15.86 -6.91
C LYS A 77 1.11 16.03 -7.60
N GLU A 78 1.55 17.29 -7.76
CA GLU A 78 2.79 17.63 -8.45
C GLU A 78 4.02 17.05 -7.74
N LYS A 79 4.06 17.18 -6.39
CA LYS A 79 5.13 16.63 -5.56
C LYS A 79 5.15 15.09 -5.62
N SER A 80 4.00 14.44 -5.56
CA SER A 80 3.87 12.99 -5.64
C SER A 80 4.30 12.47 -7.02
N ALA A 81 3.86 13.13 -8.09
CA ALA A 81 4.25 12.77 -9.45
C ALA A 81 5.76 12.90 -9.68
N ALA A 82 6.42 13.90 -9.08
CA ALA A 82 7.86 14.09 -9.20
C ALA A 82 8.66 12.92 -8.60
N ILE A 83 8.33 12.50 -7.38
CA ILE A 83 9.03 11.37 -6.74
C ILE A 83 8.69 10.02 -7.39
N ILE A 84 7.45 9.83 -7.88
CA ILE A 84 7.06 8.62 -8.63
C ILE A 84 7.88 8.50 -9.91
N ARG A 85 8.00 9.58 -10.70
CA ARG A 85 8.84 9.57 -11.91
C ARG A 85 10.30 9.24 -11.59
N TYR A 86 10.81 9.73 -10.47
CA TYR A 86 12.16 9.41 -10.02
C TYR A 86 12.30 7.91 -9.69
N LEU A 87 11.35 7.33 -8.94
CA LEU A 87 11.32 5.89 -8.65
C LEU A 87 11.21 5.03 -9.91
N ASP A 88 10.34 5.39 -10.85
CA ASP A 88 10.21 4.71 -12.15
C ASP A 88 11.54 4.74 -12.92
N SER A 89 12.23 5.88 -12.93
CA SER A 89 13.53 6.01 -13.57
C SER A 89 14.57 5.07 -12.96
N LEU A 90 14.55 4.90 -11.63
CA LEU A 90 15.46 3.99 -10.93
C LEU A 90 15.16 2.52 -11.24
N ILE A 91 13.89 2.14 -11.40
CA ILE A 91 13.50 0.79 -11.82
C ILE A 91 14.06 0.48 -13.22
N VAL A 92 13.93 1.42 -14.16
CA VAL A 92 14.46 1.26 -15.52
C VAL A 92 15.98 1.13 -15.49
N VAL A 93 16.69 1.96 -14.71
CA VAL A 93 18.14 1.90 -14.58
C VAL A 93 18.58 0.58 -13.93
N LEU A 94 17.90 0.14 -12.87
CA LEU A 94 18.21 -1.12 -12.19
C LEU A 94 18.07 -2.32 -13.14
N LYS A 95 16.97 -2.40 -13.90
CA LYS A 95 16.80 -3.43 -14.92
C LYS A 95 17.94 -3.43 -15.94
N LYS A 96 18.39 -2.25 -16.40
CA LYS A 96 19.54 -2.12 -17.30
C LYS A 96 20.85 -2.61 -16.67
N VAL A 97 21.10 -2.26 -15.40
CA VAL A 97 22.27 -2.76 -14.64
C VAL A 97 22.23 -4.28 -14.46
N ALA A 98 21.02 -4.86 -14.45
CA ALA A 98 20.75 -6.29 -14.43
C ALA A 98 20.61 -6.90 -15.84
N ASN A 99 21.30 -6.37 -16.86
CA ASN A 99 21.33 -6.92 -18.22
C ASN A 99 19.95 -7.03 -18.92
N LEU A 100 19.14 -5.97 -18.83
CA LEU A 100 17.88 -5.85 -19.57
C LEU A 100 18.06 -6.12 -21.08
N ARG A 101 17.24 -7.02 -21.61
CA ARG A 101 17.11 -7.38 -23.02
C ARG A 101 15.65 -7.47 -23.43
N LEU A 102 15.40 -7.44 -24.73
CA LEU A 102 14.08 -7.65 -25.31
C LEU A 102 14.00 -9.06 -25.89
N GLU A 103 13.04 -9.85 -25.42
CA GLU A 103 12.73 -11.18 -25.93
C GLU A 103 11.24 -11.26 -26.27
N ASN A 104 10.90 -11.58 -27.51
CA ASN A 104 9.51 -11.66 -27.97
C ASN A 104 8.70 -10.39 -27.62
N MET A 105 9.29 -9.22 -27.83
CA MET A 105 8.71 -7.90 -27.49
C MET A 105 8.42 -7.69 -25.99
N ARG A 106 8.98 -8.52 -25.10
CA ARG A 106 8.89 -8.36 -23.66
C ARG A 106 10.25 -8.05 -23.06
N GLU A 107 10.26 -7.16 -22.08
CA GLU A 107 11.43 -6.89 -21.26
C GLU A 107 11.78 -8.11 -20.41
N VAL A 108 13.02 -8.58 -20.52
CA VAL A 108 13.58 -9.63 -19.68
C VAL A 108 14.91 -9.12 -19.13
N TYR A 109 15.16 -9.28 -17.84
CA TYR A 109 16.41 -8.91 -17.19
C TYR A 109 16.87 -10.05 -16.27
N ASN A 110 18.13 -10.02 -15.84
CA ASN A 110 18.67 -10.99 -14.89
C ASN A 110 18.11 -10.70 -13.49
N GLU A 111 16.94 -11.25 -13.21
CA GLU A 111 16.20 -11.06 -11.96
C GLU A 111 16.96 -11.54 -10.71
N GLU A 112 17.83 -12.55 -10.87
CA GLU A 112 18.62 -13.16 -9.80
C GLU A 112 19.95 -12.44 -9.56
N ASP A 113 20.28 -11.39 -10.31
CA ASP A 113 21.53 -10.63 -10.13
C ASP A 113 21.54 -9.98 -8.73
N VAL A 114 22.30 -10.60 -7.80
CA VAL A 114 22.46 -10.15 -6.41
C VAL A 114 23.35 -8.92 -6.27
N ASP A 115 24.11 -8.58 -7.31
CA ASP A 115 25.07 -7.48 -7.29
C ASP A 115 24.52 -6.22 -7.98
N ALA A 116 23.50 -6.35 -8.85
CA ALA A 116 22.93 -5.22 -9.58
C ALA A 116 22.43 -4.10 -8.66
N ALA A 117 21.74 -4.47 -7.58
CA ALA A 117 21.27 -3.53 -6.58
C ALA A 117 22.44 -2.82 -5.88
N SER A 118 23.45 -3.57 -5.43
CA SER A 118 24.66 -3.01 -4.80
C SER A 118 25.41 -2.07 -5.74
N ARG A 119 25.59 -2.44 -7.02
CA ARG A 119 26.24 -1.59 -8.03
C ARG A 119 25.52 -0.25 -8.20
N LEU A 120 24.19 -0.26 -8.27
CA LEU A 120 23.42 0.96 -8.48
C LEU A 120 23.27 1.80 -7.21
N PHE A 121 22.85 1.20 -6.11
CA PHE A 121 22.44 1.95 -4.92
C PHE A 121 23.61 2.26 -3.98
N ILE A 122 24.59 1.37 -3.88
CA ILE A 122 25.76 1.53 -3.00
C ILE A 122 26.91 2.17 -3.77
N ASN A 123 27.42 1.50 -4.80
CA ASN A 123 28.66 1.94 -5.47
C ASN A 123 28.48 3.28 -6.20
N ASN A 124 27.33 3.49 -6.84
CA ASN A 124 27.01 4.75 -7.52
C ASN A 124 26.34 5.79 -6.61
N ASN A 125 26.22 5.50 -5.30
CA ASN A 125 25.61 6.37 -4.30
C ASN A 125 24.16 6.81 -4.62
N THR A 126 23.42 6.00 -5.39
CA THR A 126 22.04 6.31 -5.78
C THR A 126 21.06 6.08 -4.63
N GLY A 127 21.35 5.15 -3.72
CA GLY A 127 20.52 4.87 -2.55
C GLY A 127 20.44 6.05 -1.59
N ASP A 128 21.57 6.73 -1.40
CA ASP A 128 21.67 7.93 -0.58
C ASP A 128 20.82 9.07 -1.14
N LYS A 129 20.87 9.29 -2.47
CA LYS A 129 20.01 10.25 -3.16
C LYS A 129 18.53 9.87 -3.07
N LEU A 130 18.20 8.58 -3.20
CA LEU A 130 16.84 8.09 -3.06
C LEU A 130 16.29 8.38 -1.66
N PHE A 131 17.06 8.08 -0.63
CA PHE A 131 16.69 8.37 0.75
C PHE A 131 16.39 9.86 0.98
N GLU A 132 17.27 10.74 0.49
CA GLU A 132 17.07 12.19 0.58
C GLU A 132 15.80 12.66 -0.15
N GLN A 133 15.55 12.16 -1.36
CA GLN A 133 14.36 12.52 -2.13
C GLN A 133 13.06 12.06 -1.44
N LEU A 134 13.07 10.88 -0.81
CA LEU A 134 11.94 10.38 -0.02
C LEU A 134 11.66 11.26 1.20
N LEU A 135 12.70 11.60 1.98
CA LEU A 135 12.54 12.47 3.15
C LEU A 135 12.12 13.89 2.75
N LYS A 136 12.69 14.41 1.66
CA LYS A 136 12.32 15.71 1.09
C LYS A 136 10.85 15.70 0.67
N TYR A 137 10.38 14.67 -0.04
CA TYR A 137 8.97 14.55 -0.41
C TYR A 137 8.08 14.55 0.83
N LYS A 138 8.36 13.72 1.84
CA LYS A 138 7.59 13.66 3.10
C LYS A 138 7.51 15.04 3.78
N LYS A 139 8.63 15.75 3.88
CA LYS A 139 8.70 17.10 4.43
C LYS A 139 7.88 18.10 3.60
N ASP A 140 8.04 18.07 2.28
CA ASP A 140 7.42 19.01 1.35
C ASP A 140 5.89 18.85 1.31
N ILE A 141 5.35 17.64 1.39
CA ILE A 141 3.89 17.42 1.42
C ILE A 141 3.26 17.82 2.76
N LEU A 142 3.96 17.62 3.88
CA LEU A 142 3.49 18.05 5.20
C LEU A 142 3.53 19.57 5.35
N ALA A 143 4.43 20.23 4.62
CA ALA A 143 4.55 21.69 4.59
C ALA A 143 3.50 22.39 3.70
N VAL A 144 2.69 21.63 2.93
CA VAL A 144 1.62 22.20 2.08
C VAL A 144 0.58 22.94 2.92
N ASP A 145 0.27 22.43 4.11
CA ASP A 145 -0.66 23.06 5.04
C ASP A 145 -0.37 22.67 6.50
N PRO A 146 -0.42 23.61 7.46
CA PRO A 146 -0.19 23.29 8.88
C PRO A 146 -1.14 22.22 9.44
N GLU A 147 -2.38 22.14 8.94
CA GLU A 147 -3.32 21.11 9.37
C GLU A 147 -2.94 19.72 8.87
N LEU A 148 -2.32 19.60 7.69
CA LEU A 148 -1.77 18.32 7.22
C LEU A 148 -0.69 17.83 8.18
N ASN A 149 0.22 18.73 8.59
CA ASN A 149 1.25 18.38 9.56
C ASN A 149 0.66 17.99 10.91
N LYS A 150 -0.39 18.70 11.37
CA LYS A 150 -1.08 18.38 12.62
C LYS A 150 -1.73 17.00 12.60
N VAL A 151 -2.35 16.60 11.49
CA VAL A 151 -3.07 15.32 11.39
C VAL A 151 -2.14 14.15 11.06
N PHE A 152 -1.15 14.36 10.19
CA PHE A 152 -0.36 13.28 9.62
C PHE A 152 1.11 13.25 10.05
N GLY A 153 1.64 14.31 10.66
CA GLY A 153 3.08 14.50 10.89
C GLY A 153 3.79 13.29 11.53
N SER A 154 3.22 12.71 12.59
CA SER A 154 3.80 11.55 13.29
C SER A 154 3.49 10.20 12.64
N ASN A 155 2.51 10.15 11.73
CA ASN A 155 1.93 8.90 11.22
C ASN A 155 2.17 8.66 9.72
N SER A 156 2.71 9.65 9.00
CA SER A 156 3.11 9.51 7.60
C SER A 156 4.34 8.61 7.48
N ILE A 157 4.17 7.41 6.93
CA ILE A 157 5.26 6.47 6.67
C ILE A 157 5.55 6.49 5.17
N ILE A 158 6.82 6.62 4.79
CA ILE A 158 7.25 6.58 3.39
C ILE A 158 8.17 5.40 3.08
N ILE A 159 8.98 4.92 4.04
CA ILE A 159 9.87 3.76 3.86
C ILE A 159 9.24 2.50 4.49
N SER A 160 9.29 2.43 5.81
CA SER A 160 8.59 1.45 6.65
C SER A 160 8.54 1.97 8.07
N ARG A 161 7.60 1.46 8.87
CA ARG A 161 7.48 1.86 10.28
C ARG A 161 8.73 1.46 11.06
N GLU A 162 9.18 0.23 10.83
CA GLU A 162 10.32 -0.38 11.53
C GLU A 162 11.60 0.40 11.25
N PHE A 163 11.81 0.81 9.99
CA PHE A 163 12.98 1.59 9.61
C PHE A 163 12.91 3.02 10.15
N GLU A 164 11.77 3.69 10.03
CA GLU A 164 11.63 5.08 10.50
C GLU A 164 11.67 5.21 12.02
N GLN A 165 11.35 4.15 12.77
CA GLN A 165 11.39 4.12 14.25
C GLN A 165 12.73 3.66 14.83
N SER A 166 13.62 3.06 14.03
CA SER A 166 14.88 2.50 14.54
C SER A 166 15.97 3.55 14.77
N GLY A 167 15.76 4.80 14.35
CA GLY A 167 16.80 5.84 14.34
C GLY A 167 17.86 5.63 13.25
N ALA A 168 17.62 4.68 12.33
CA ALA A 168 18.48 4.38 11.20
C ALA A 168 18.70 5.60 10.30
N LYS A 169 19.94 5.75 9.83
CA LYS A 169 20.39 6.88 8.99
C LYS A 169 20.44 6.47 7.52
N GLN A 170 20.84 7.42 6.68
CA GLN A 170 20.95 7.26 5.23
C GLN A 170 21.74 6.02 4.79
N LYS A 171 22.92 5.75 5.39
CA LYS A 171 23.72 4.56 5.08
C LYS A 171 23.00 3.25 5.47
N ASP A 172 22.23 3.27 6.54
CA ASP A 172 21.47 2.11 6.99
C ASP A 172 20.33 1.81 6.02
N PHE A 173 19.73 2.83 5.39
CA PHE A 173 18.71 2.64 4.35
C PHE A 173 19.27 1.86 3.16
N THR A 174 20.37 2.35 2.58
CA THR A 174 20.96 1.73 1.39
C THR A 174 21.41 0.30 1.70
N LYS A 175 22.04 0.09 2.86
CA LYS A 175 22.48 -1.24 3.29
C LYS A 175 21.33 -2.20 3.56
N THR A 176 20.27 -1.74 4.24
CA THR A 176 19.15 -2.60 4.64
C THR A 176 18.35 -3.09 3.43
N PHE A 177 18.16 -2.23 2.42
CA PHE A 177 17.21 -2.52 1.34
C PHE A 177 17.87 -2.91 0.01
N PHE A 178 19.18 -2.70 -0.16
CA PHE A 178 19.83 -2.88 -1.47
C PHE A 178 21.19 -3.61 -1.43
N ASP A 179 21.73 -3.98 -0.26
CA ASP A 179 23.01 -4.69 -0.16
C ASP A 179 22.83 -6.22 -0.33
N GLY A 180 23.39 -6.77 -1.42
CA GLY A 180 23.33 -8.20 -1.72
C GLY A 180 21.93 -8.72 -2.04
N VAL A 181 21.02 -7.81 -2.43
CA VAL A 181 19.63 -8.11 -2.75
C VAL A 181 19.49 -8.39 -4.25
N GLN A 182 18.76 -9.44 -4.60
CA GLN A 182 18.43 -9.79 -5.99
C GLN A 182 17.74 -8.62 -6.71
N ALA A 183 18.04 -8.43 -8.00
CA ALA A 183 17.47 -7.36 -8.82
C ALA A 183 15.94 -7.29 -8.75
N VAL A 184 15.25 -8.44 -8.81
CA VAL A 184 13.77 -8.52 -8.70
C VAL A 184 13.24 -7.99 -7.35
N ALA A 185 13.94 -8.28 -6.25
CA ALA A 185 13.54 -7.85 -4.92
C ALA A 185 13.79 -6.35 -4.73
N ALA A 186 14.87 -5.83 -5.30
CA ALA A 186 15.13 -4.40 -5.35
C ALA A 186 14.08 -3.64 -6.21
N VAL A 187 13.63 -4.20 -7.33
CA VAL A 187 12.49 -3.66 -8.11
C VAL A 187 11.22 -3.63 -7.27
N ALA A 188 10.87 -4.74 -6.61
CA ALA A 188 9.70 -4.81 -5.75
C ALA A 188 9.76 -3.79 -4.59
N MET A 189 10.94 -3.55 -4.02
CA MET A 189 11.13 -2.53 -2.99
C MET A 189 10.90 -1.10 -3.53
N LEU A 190 11.38 -0.78 -4.74
CA LEU A 190 11.09 0.50 -5.39
C LEU A 190 9.59 0.68 -5.66
N ARG A 191 8.90 -0.36 -6.14
CA ARG A 191 7.44 -0.35 -6.31
C ARG A 191 6.68 -0.18 -4.99
N LYS A 192 7.19 -0.77 -3.90
CA LYS A 192 6.64 -0.56 -2.55
C LYS A 192 6.77 0.88 -2.10
N LEU A 193 7.92 1.52 -2.35
CA LEU A 193 8.11 2.95 -2.06
C LEU A 193 7.15 3.82 -2.88
N GLU A 194 6.97 3.49 -4.16
CA GLU A 194 6.03 4.14 -5.06
C GLU A 194 4.58 4.00 -4.57
N ASN A 195 4.21 2.82 -4.07
CA ASN A 195 2.93 2.55 -3.45
C ASN A 195 2.72 3.41 -2.20
N ASN A 196 3.70 3.47 -1.31
CA ASN A 196 3.66 4.33 -0.12
C ASN A 196 3.44 5.80 -0.49
N VAL A 197 4.12 6.30 -1.55
CA VAL A 197 3.91 7.66 -2.06
C VAL A 197 2.46 7.86 -2.49
N ARG A 198 1.90 6.94 -3.28
CA ARG A 198 0.51 7.04 -3.75
C ARG A 198 -0.51 6.96 -2.62
N VAL A 199 -0.27 6.11 -1.62
CA VAL A 199 -1.11 6.03 -0.41
C VAL A 199 -1.07 7.36 0.37
N LEU A 200 0.12 7.97 0.50
CA LEU A 200 0.25 9.28 1.14
C LEU A 200 -0.46 10.37 0.34
N GLU A 201 -0.26 10.41 -0.97
CA GLU A 201 -0.98 11.32 -1.86
C GLU A 201 -2.49 11.19 -1.63
N ASN A 202 -3.03 9.97 -1.72
CA ASN A 202 -4.45 9.68 -1.53
C ASN A 202 -4.98 10.22 -0.19
N LYS A 203 -4.30 9.89 0.91
CA LYS A 203 -4.70 10.37 2.25
C LYS A 203 -4.74 11.90 2.33
N PHE A 204 -3.75 12.56 1.75
CA PHE A 204 -3.59 14.00 1.85
C PHE A 204 -4.60 14.73 0.95
N VAL A 205 -4.86 14.22 -0.25
CA VAL A 205 -5.87 14.82 -1.14
C VAL A 205 -7.30 14.52 -0.69
N THR A 206 -7.55 13.34 -0.12
CA THR A 206 -8.81 13.04 0.58
C THR A 206 -9.01 14.00 1.75
N PHE A 207 -7.96 14.32 2.51
CA PHE A 207 -8.05 15.33 3.56
C PHE A 207 -8.42 16.71 3.01
N CYS A 208 -7.77 17.15 1.93
CA CYS A 208 -8.10 18.43 1.28
C CYS A 208 -9.55 18.44 0.80
N PHE A 209 -10.02 17.36 0.17
CA PHE A 209 -11.40 17.20 -0.26
C PHE A 209 -12.39 17.27 0.92
N ASN A 210 -12.12 16.54 2.00
CA ASN A 210 -12.97 16.53 3.18
C ASN A 210 -13.03 17.90 3.88
N LYS A 211 -11.98 18.73 3.74
CA LYS A 211 -11.96 20.10 4.28
C LYS A 211 -12.84 21.08 3.52
N ILE A 212 -13.16 20.78 2.27
CA ILE A 212 -14.15 21.55 1.52
C ILE A 212 -15.53 21.34 2.13
N GLY A 213 -15.83 20.10 2.56
CA GLY A 213 -17.06 19.76 3.26
C GLY A 213 -18.33 20.02 2.44
N SER A 214 -19.45 19.47 2.91
CA SER A 214 -20.78 19.79 2.41
C SER A 214 -21.22 21.13 2.99
N THR A 215 -20.72 22.24 2.44
CA THR A 215 -21.41 23.53 2.52
C THR A 215 -22.64 23.58 1.60
N ASP A 216 -22.99 22.45 1.00
CA ASP A 216 -24.30 22.14 0.47
C ASP A 216 -25.20 21.89 1.70
N GLY A 217 -26.17 22.75 2.00
CA GLY A 217 -27.02 22.72 3.20
C GLY A 217 -27.90 21.47 3.41
N GLU A 218 -27.51 20.31 2.90
CA GLU A 218 -28.25 19.04 2.95
C GLU A 218 -27.62 17.97 3.85
N GLY A 219 -26.64 18.29 4.68
CA GLY A 219 -26.19 17.39 5.75
C GLY A 219 -25.52 16.07 5.30
N PHE A 220 -25.32 15.85 4.00
CA PHE A 220 -24.65 14.66 3.47
C PHE A 220 -23.13 14.77 3.66
N TYR A 221 -22.61 14.40 4.82
CA TYR A 221 -21.17 14.22 5.05
C TYR A 221 -20.69 12.95 4.34
N THR A 222 -20.47 13.01 3.03
CA THR A 222 -19.88 11.91 2.26
C THR A 222 -18.35 11.97 2.35
N ARG A 223 -17.76 10.93 2.94
CA ARG A 223 -16.31 10.73 3.04
C ARG A 223 -15.90 9.59 2.15
N ILE A 224 -14.87 9.83 1.35
CA ILE A 224 -14.36 8.86 0.40
C ILE A 224 -13.19 8.13 1.07
N GLU A 225 -13.33 6.81 1.28
CA GLU A 225 -12.28 5.98 1.86
C GLU A 225 -12.00 4.78 0.94
N PRO A 226 -10.72 4.46 0.66
CA PRO A 226 -10.38 3.26 -0.10
C PRO A 226 -10.71 2.01 0.72
N ILE A 227 -11.30 1.01 0.06
CA ILE A 227 -11.56 -0.31 0.61
C ILE A 227 -10.61 -1.29 -0.06
N LEU A 228 -9.88 -2.04 0.75
CA LEU A 228 -9.02 -3.14 0.29
C LEU A 228 -9.32 -4.36 1.16
N ALA A 229 -9.73 -5.45 0.51
CA ALA A 229 -9.94 -6.74 1.14
C ALA A 229 -9.35 -7.84 0.25
N LEU A 230 -8.76 -8.86 0.89
CA LEU A 230 -8.27 -10.07 0.24
C LEU A 230 -9.21 -11.22 0.60
N SER A 231 -9.41 -12.16 -0.32
CA SER A 231 -10.16 -13.40 -0.03
C SER A 231 -9.46 -14.25 1.03
N SER A 232 -8.14 -14.14 1.17
CA SER A 232 -7.36 -14.67 2.28
C SER A 232 -6.07 -13.89 2.49
N SER A 233 -5.68 -13.69 3.75
CA SER A 233 -4.35 -13.21 4.14
C SER A 233 -3.38 -14.34 4.51
N TYR A 234 -3.82 -15.60 4.42
CA TYR A 234 -3.03 -16.80 4.70
C TYR A 234 -3.18 -17.78 3.53
N VAL A 235 -2.13 -17.94 2.74
CA VAL A 235 -2.12 -18.77 1.53
C VAL A 235 -0.79 -19.49 1.36
N LYS A 236 -0.80 -20.59 0.59
CA LYS A 236 0.40 -21.28 0.13
C LYS A 236 0.85 -20.71 -1.21
N ALA A 237 2.11 -20.94 -1.56
CA ALA A 237 2.63 -20.58 -2.87
C ALA A 237 1.82 -21.28 -3.99
N GLY A 238 1.30 -20.49 -4.93
CA GLY A 238 0.47 -20.96 -6.04
C GLY A 238 -1.05 -20.88 -5.82
N ASP A 239 -1.51 -20.54 -4.61
CA ASP A 239 -2.94 -20.34 -4.36
C ASP A 239 -3.46 -19.08 -5.06
N LYS A 240 -4.70 -19.13 -5.56
CA LYS A 240 -5.38 -17.95 -6.12
C LYS A 240 -5.88 -17.07 -4.98
N ILE A 241 -5.49 -15.80 -5.00
CA ILE A 241 -6.03 -14.75 -4.12
C ILE A 241 -6.96 -13.88 -4.97
N GLU A 242 -8.17 -13.64 -4.46
CA GLU A 242 -9.06 -12.63 -5.03
C GLU A 242 -8.92 -11.36 -4.18
N MET A 243 -8.69 -10.24 -4.86
CA MET A 243 -8.58 -8.94 -4.21
C MET A 243 -9.81 -8.11 -4.54
N TYR A 244 -10.52 -7.69 -3.50
CA TYR A 244 -11.63 -6.76 -3.56
C TYR A 244 -11.08 -5.38 -3.19
N ALA A 245 -10.86 -4.55 -4.21
CA ALA A 245 -10.39 -3.19 -4.03
C ALA A 245 -11.40 -2.22 -4.64
N GLY A 246 -11.75 -1.17 -3.92
CA GLY A 246 -12.76 -0.21 -4.36
C GLY A 246 -12.74 1.05 -3.51
N ILE A 247 -13.70 1.93 -3.76
CA ILE A 247 -13.86 3.19 -3.03
C ILE A 247 -15.22 3.17 -2.35
N GLY A 248 -15.23 3.32 -1.03
CA GLY A 248 -16.44 3.47 -0.25
C GLY A 248 -16.74 4.96 -0.03
N SER A 249 -17.97 5.35 -0.32
CA SER A 249 -18.54 6.62 0.12
C SER A 249 -19.24 6.38 1.47
N PHE A 250 -18.59 6.76 2.56
CA PHE A 250 -19.11 6.64 3.91
C PHE A 250 -19.82 7.92 4.32
N SER A 251 -21.04 7.80 4.83
CA SER A 251 -21.80 8.97 5.26
C SER A 251 -22.23 8.87 6.70
N LEU A 252 -21.86 9.86 7.53
CA LEU A 252 -22.41 10.00 8.87
C LEU A 252 -23.87 10.48 8.84
N ALA A 253 -24.31 11.05 7.72
CA ALA A 253 -25.69 11.53 7.53
C ALA A 253 -26.71 10.39 7.53
N THR A 254 -26.30 9.20 7.09
CA THR A 254 -27.16 8.00 7.11
C THR A 254 -27.32 7.42 8.51
N LYS A 255 -26.66 8.01 9.53
CA LYS A 255 -26.67 7.60 10.94
C LYS A 255 -26.42 6.09 11.10
N PRO A 256 -25.30 5.56 10.56
CA PRO A 256 -25.08 4.13 10.54
C PRO A 256 -24.86 3.59 11.97
N VAL A 257 -25.50 2.47 12.29
CA VAL A 257 -25.29 1.72 13.53
C VAL A 257 -24.79 0.33 13.15
N VAL A 258 -23.58 -0.02 13.60
CA VAL A 258 -22.94 -1.29 13.26
C VAL A 258 -22.93 -2.20 14.48
N TYR A 259 -23.42 -3.42 14.30
CA TYR A 259 -23.41 -4.48 15.29
C TYR A 259 -22.40 -5.54 14.87
N ILE A 260 -21.47 -5.90 15.76
CA ILE A 260 -20.47 -6.93 15.50
C ILE A 260 -20.49 -7.90 16.68
N GLY A 261 -20.85 -9.15 16.43
CA GLY A 261 -20.97 -10.16 17.49
C GLY A 261 -21.92 -9.74 18.63
N GLY A 262 -23.00 -9.04 18.29
CA GLY A 262 -23.99 -8.51 19.24
C GLY A 262 -23.62 -7.21 19.95
N LYS A 263 -22.41 -6.65 19.73
CA LYS A 263 -21.99 -5.36 20.30
C LYS A 263 -22.20 -4.21 19.31
N VAL A 264 -22.72 -3.09 19.80
CA VAL A 264 -22.84 -1.85 19.02
C VAL A 264 -21.50 -1.13 18.98
N ILE A 265 -20.97 -0.90 17.78
CA ILE A 265 -19.73 -0.16 17.56
C ILE A 265 -20.06 1.13 16.80
N LYS A 266 -19.65 2.27 17.37
CA LYS A 266 -19.85 3.58 16.75
C LYS A 266 -18.80 3.81 15.65
N PRO A 267 -19.19 4.42 14.51
CA PRO A 267 -18.24 4.89 13.51
C PRO A 267 -17.29 5.93 14.11
N ASN A 268 -16.07 5.97 13.60
CA ASN A 268 -15.14 7.07 13.85
C ASN A 268 -15.54 8.33 13.07
N ASP A 269 -14.75 9.40 13.19
CA ASP A 269 -14.99 10.66 12.47
C ASP A 269 -15.04 10.48 10.96
N ASN A 270 -14.44 9.43 10.41
CA ASN A 270 -14.46 9.11 8.99
C ASN A 270 -15.69 8.31 8.53
N GLY A 271 -16.62 7.99 9.43
CA GLY A 271 -17.79 7.16 9.10
C GLY A 271 -17.47 5.67 8.97
N VAL A 272 -16.28 5.24 9.44
CA VAL A 272 -15.80 3.86 9.38
C VAL A 272 -15.81 3.24 10.78
N VAL A 273 -16.19 1.97 10.88
CA VAL A 273 -16.12 1.21 12.14
C VAL A 273 -14.85 0.37 12.19
N VAL A 274 -14.09 0.52 13.28
CA VAL A 274 -12.90 -0.28 13.56
C VAL A 274 -13.17 -1.10 14.83
N TYR A 275 -13.18 -2.42 14.69
CA TYR A 275 -13.39 -3.34 15.82
C TYR A 275 -12.19 -4.27 15.98
N LYS A 276 -11.54 -4.20 17.15
CA LYS A 276 -10.44 -5.08 17.52
C LYS A 276 -10.95 -6.12 18.50
N PHE A 277 -10.75 -7.39 18.19
CA PHE A 277 -11.08 -8.49 19.09
C PHE A 277 -9.94 -9.51 19.08
N ARG A 278 -9.80 -10.26 20.18
CA ARG A 278 -8.94 -11.45 20.21
C ARG A 278 -9.69 -12.57 19.50
N ALA A 279 -9.03 -13.28 18.59
CA ALA A 279 -9.61 -14.45 17.93
C ALA A 279 -9.84 -15.54 18.97
N LEU A 280 -11.07 -15.62 19.49
CA LEU A 280 -11.52 -16.61 20.46
C LEU A 280 -12.45 -17.55 19.70
N GLY A 281 -12.02 -18.79 19.47
CA GLY A 281 -12.72 -19.75 18.63
C GLY A 281 -11.99 -21.08 18.57
N LYS A 282 -12.61 -22.09 17.96
CA LYS A 282 -11.94 -23.36 17.70
C LYS A 282 -10.87 -23.15 16.62
N VAL A 283 -9.79 -23.95 16.66
CA VAL A 283 -8.86 -24.06 15.53
C VAL A 283 -9.66 -24.32 14.25
N GLY A 284 -9.32 -23.62 13.17
CA GLY A 284 -10.02 -23.67 11.89
C GLY A 284 -10.88 -22.42 11.60
N LYS A 285 -11.82 -22.57 10.66
CA LYS A 285 -12.67 -21.47 10.18
C LYS A 285 -13.71 -21.09 11.22
N ASN A 286 -13.78 -19.80 11.51
CA ASN A 286 -14.78 -19.18 12.38
C ASN A 286 -15.45 -18.01 11.63
N ASN A 287 -16.61 -17.58 12.11
CA ASN A 287 -17.30 -16.42 11.58
C ASN A 287 -17.78 -15.49 12.71
N LEU A 288 -17.95 -14.23 12.36
CA LEU A 288 -18.48 -13.20 13.24
C LEU A 288 -19.63 -12.50 12.52
N PRO A 289 -20.86 -12.54 13.08
CA PRO A 289 -22.00 -11.86 12.46
C PRO A 289 -21.80 -10.34 12.54
N VAL A 290 -22.09 -9.67 11.43
CA VAL A 290 -22.04 -8.22 11.28
C VAL A 290 -23.38 -7.74 10.74
N LYS A 291 -24.00 -6.78 11.41
CA LYS A 291 -25.20 -6.09 10.93
C LYS A 291 -24.93 -4.60 10.83
N ILE A 292 -25.30 -3.99 9.71
CA ILE A 292 -25.18 -2.55 9.49
C ILE A 292 -26.58 -2.00 9.26
N GLU A 293 -27.05 -1.13 10.16
CA GLU A 293 -28.30 -0.39 9.99
C GLU A 293 -27.99 1.03 9.52
N PHE A 294 -28.73 1.55 8.55
CA PHE A 294 -28.53 2.90 8.01
C PHE A 294 -29.83 3.51 7.50
N THR A 295 -29.83 4.82 7.32
CA THR A 295 -30.97 5.61 6.82
C THR A 295 -30.71 6.05 5.39
N LEU A 296 -31.60 5.71 4.47
CA LEU A 296 -31.57 6.15 3.07
C LEU A 296 -31.91 7.64 2.95
N PRO A 297 -31.58 8.31 1.82
CA PRO A 297 -31.92 9.71 1.58
C PRO A 297 -33.42 10.04 1.71
N ASN A 298 -34.29 9.06 1.43
CA ASN A 298 -35.74 9.19 1.59
C ASN A 298 -36.23 9.02 3.05
N GLY A 299 -35.32 8.91 4.02
CA GLY A 299 -35.63 8.73 5.44
C GLY A 299 -35.97 7.29 5.86
N LYS A 300 -36.06 6.33 4.92
CA LYS A 300 -36.31 4.92 5.25
C LYS A 300 -35.08 4.30 5.91
N ARG A 301 -35.28 3.56 6.99
CA ARG A 301 -34.24 2.73 7.61
C ARG A 301 -34.13 1.38 6.90
N GLU A 302 -32.91 0.99 6.59
CA GLU A 302 -32.54 -0.27 5.96
C GLU A 302 -31.43 -0.95 6.78
N PHE A 303 -31.20 -2.23 6.53
CA PHE A 303 -30.09 -2.97 7.13
C PHE A 303 -29.48 -3.99 6.18
N LEU A 304 -28.22 -4.30 6.42
CA LEU A 304 -27.47 -5.37 5.75
C LEU A 304 -26.91 -6.32 6.79
N ASP A 305 -27.16 -7.62 6.61
CA ASP A 305 -26.57 -8.69 7.39
C ASP A 305 -25.42 -9.33 6.61
N MET A 306 -24.28 -9.48 7.27
CA MET A 306 -23.04 -9.99 6.72
C MET A 306 -22.37 -10.94 7.73
N LYS A 307 -21.43 -11.74 7.23
CA LYS A 307 -20.57 -12.60 8.07
C LYS A 307 -19.12 -12.28 7.75
N ALA A 308 -18.35 -11.89 8.77
CA ALA A 308 -16.91 -11.75 8.66
C ALA A 308 -16.26 -13.10 9.00
N GLU A 309 -15.58 -13.71 8.03
CA GLU A 309 -14.88 -14.97 8.23
C GLU A 309 -13.44 -14.74 8.70
N TYR A 310 -12.95 -15.58 9.61
CA TYR A 310 -11.56 -15.59 10.06
C TYR A 310 -11.12 -17.01 10.41
N THR A 311 -9.82 -17.30 10.33
CA THR A 311 -9.26 -18.62 10.64
C THR A 311 -8.32 -18.53 11.83
N VAL A 312 -8.47 -19.45 12.78
CA VAL A 312 -7.55 -19.63 13.91
C VAL A 312 -6.60 -20.78 13.57
N ALA A 313 -5.30 -20.49 13.49
CA ALA A 313 -4.27 -21.51 13.30
C ALA A 313 -3.85 -22.12 14.65
N GLU A 314 -3.30 -23.34 14.62
CA GLU A 314 -2.60 -23.97 15.77
C GLU A 314 -1.25 -23.31 16.05
#